data_AF-A0A0G1BIK5-F1
#
_entry.id   AF-A0A0G1BIK5-F1
#
_cell.length_a   1.000
_cell.length_b   1.000
_cell.length_c   1.000
_cell.angle_alpha   90.00
_cell.angle_beta   90.00
_cell.angle_gamma   90.00
#
_symmetry.space_group_name_H-M   'P 1'
#
loop_
_entity.id
_entity.type
_entity.pdbx_description
1 polymer ?
#
loop_
_entity_poly.entity_id
_entity_poly.type
_entity_poly.pdbx_seq_one_letter_code
_entity_poly.pdbx_strand_id
1 'polypeptide(L)'
;MLAIIALILFKQPDIKSFILIATTGIGMLFISGVPFKYILGVGLGAVFLLGALIFFTPYLQERVKTFIDPSADPRGSSYQIQQSLIALGSGKIFGRGFGQSIQKFSYLPEPQGDSIFAVLGEEFGFVGAFGTIFLYLLFALRGFRIANNSPDAFSRLLVSGIVILIIAQSFMHIASITGVFPLTGVPLPFMSLGGTSLMVYLTAIGMVLHISKFSIRK
;
A
#
# COMPACT_ATOMS: atom_id res chain seq x y z
N MET A 1 0.61 21.97 7.69
CA MET A 1 0.92 20.65 8.30
C MET A 1 1.60 19.68 7.35
N LEU A 2 1.06 19.40 6.15
CA LEU A 2 1.71 18.47 5.19
C LEU A 2 3.16 18.83 4.87
N ALA A 3 3.49 20.12 4.72
CA ALA A 3 4.87 20.58 4.50
C ALA A 3 5.82 20.27 5.68
N ILE A 4 5.32 20.30 6.92
CA ILE A 4 6.10 19.98 8.12
C ILE A 4 6.37 18.48 8.18
N ILE A 5 5.34 17.66 7.91
CA ILE A 5 5.47 16.20 7.84
C ILE A 5 6.45 15.82 6.73
N ALA A 6 6.34 16.44 5.56
CA ALA A 6 7.27 16.25 4.45
C ALA A 6 8.73 16.54 4.84
N LEU A 7 8.97 17.63 5.59
CA LEU A 7 10.31 18.02 6.03
C LEU A 7 10.90 17.04 7.06
N ILE A 8 10.06 16.49 7.95
CA ILE A 8 10.49 15.46 8.91
C ILE A 8 10.82 14.15 8.19
N LEU A 9 9.95 13.71 7.27
CA LEU A 9 10.17 12.49 6.48
C LEU A 9 11.39 12.59 5.57
N PHE A 10 11.69 13.80 5.08
CA PHE A 10 12.91 14.07 4.31
C PHE A 10 14.18 13.82 5.13
N LYS A 11 14.16 14.13 6.44
CA LYS A 11 15.30 13.84 7.33
C LYS A 11 15.45 12.36 7.66
N GLN A 12 14.37 11.57 7.60
CA GLN A 12 14.35 10.14 7.92
C GLN A 12 14.46 9.22 6.68
N PRO A 13 14.86 9.78 5.53
CA PRO A 13 14.53 9.35 4.16
C PRO A 13 13.43 8.26 4.03
N ASP A 14 12.21 8.51 4.53
CA ASP A 14 11.10 7.54 4.43
C ASP A 14 10.07 7.94 3.35
N ILE A 15 10.36 7.54 2.11
CA ILE A 15 9.56 7.88 0.92
C ILE A 15 8.26 7.09 0.87
N LYS A 16 8.24 5.84 1.35
CA LYS A 16 7.01 5.04 1.36
C LYS A 16 5.95 5.71 2.24
N SER A 17 6.35 6.16 3.43
CA SER A 17 5.47 6.91 4.32
C SER A 17 5.06 8.25 3.71
N PHE A 18 5.97 8.94 3.00
CA PHE A 18 5.63 10.17 2.28
C PHE A 18 4.55 9.95 1.22
N ILE A 19 4.71 8.94 0.35
CA ILE A 19 3.74 8.62 -0.71
C ILE A 19 2.39 8.26 -0.09
N LEU A 20 2.37 7.45 0.98
CA LEU A 20 1.13 7.07 1.66
C LEU A 20 0.42 8.26 2.28
N ILE A 21 1.14 9.13 3.00
CA ILE A 21 0.56 10.31 3.64
C ILE A 21 0.11 11.33 2.60
N ALA A 22 0.88 11.56 1.53
CA ALA A 22 0.50 12.46 0.45
C ALA A 22 -0.76 11.96 -0.28
N THR A 23 -0.81 10.68 -0.64
CA THR A 23 -1.97 10.06 -1.31
C THR A 23 -3.21 10.11 -0.42
N THR A 24 -3.06 9.79 0.87
CA THR A 24 -4.15 9.85 1.85
C THR A 24 -4.65 11.28 2.03
N GLY A 25 -3.73 12.24 2.19
CA GLY A 25 -4.07 13.65 2.35
C GLY A 25 -4.79 14.22 1.13
N ILE A 26 -4.31 13.93 -0.08
CA ILE A 26 -4.96 14.34 -1.35
C ILE A 26 -6.36 13.72 -1.46
N GLY A 27 -6.51 12.43 -1.13
CA GLY A 27 -7.81 11.76 -1.11
C GLY A 27 -8.79 12.37 -0.11
N MET A 28 -8.31 12.73 1.09
CA MET A 28 -9.12 13.45 2.08
C MET A 28 -9.52 14.86 1.62
N LEU A 29 -8.62 15.60 0.96
CA LEU A 29 -8.94 16.92 0.39
C LEU A 29 -10.02 16.82 -0.69
N PHE A 30 -9.96 15.78 -1.52
CA PHE A 30 -10.98 15.48 -2.52
C PHE A 30 -12.34 15.21 -1.87
N ILE A 31 -12.38 14.38 -0.83
CA ILE A 31 -13.62 14.05 -0.10
C ILE A 31 -14.20 15.26 0.65
N SER A 32 -13.35 16.17 1.11
CA SER A 32 -13.74 17.41 1.78
C SER A 32 -14.47 18.40 0.85
N GLY A 33 -14.41 18.20 -0.48
CA GLY A 33 -15.03 19.11 -1.45
C GLY A 33 -14.17 20.33 -1.79
N VAL A 34 -12.85 20.27 -1.53
CA VAL A 34 -11.92 21.34 -1.91
C VAL A 34 -11.92 21.50 -3.44
N PRO A 35 -11.91 22.73 -3.97
CA PRO A 35 -11.89 22.94 -5.42
C PRO A 35 -10.71 22.22 -6.08
N PHE A 36 -10.98 21.55 -7.21
CA PHE A 36 -10.02 20.68 -7.90
C PHE A 36 -8.69 21.38 -8.24
N LYS A 37 -8.71 22.70 -8.48
CA LYS A 37 -7.51 23.52 -8.72
C LYS A 37 -6.48 23.43 -7.58
N TYR A 38 -6.94 23.48 -6.32
CA TYR A 38 -6.05 23.39 -5.16
C TYR A 38 -5.52 21.97 -4.96
N ILE A 39 -6.37 20.97 -5.22
CA ILE A 39 -5.97 19.54 -5.18
C ILE A 39 -4.87 19.30 -6.21
N LEU A 40 -5.02 19.83 -7.42
CA LEU A 40 -4.02 19.72 -8.49
C LEU A 40 -2.72 20.43 -8.10
N GLY A 41 -2.79 21.62 -7.51
CA GLY A 41 -1.62 22.35 -7.01
C GLY A 41 -0.85 21.56 -5.93
N VAL A 42 -1.55 20.98 -4.96
CA VAL A 42 -0.94 20.14 -3.93
C VAL A 42 -0.37 18.85 -4.52
N GLY A 43 -1.08 18.23 -5.46
CA GLY A 43 -0.63 17.02 -6.16
C GLY A 43 0.66 17.26 -6.96
N LEU A 44 0.71 18.33 -7.75
CA LEU A 44 1.92 18.74 -8.48
C LEU A 44 3.09 19.04 -7.54
N GLY A 45 2.82 19.72 -6.41
CA GLY A 45 3.83 19.95 -5.37
C GLY A 45 4.38 18.65 -4.78
N ALA A 46 3.52 17.66 -4.51
CA ALA A 46 3.95 16.36 -4.00
C ALA A 46 4.80 15.59 -5.02
N VAL A 47 4.43 15.62 -6.31
CA VAL A 47 5.21 15.01 -7.39
C VAL A 47 6.57 15.70 -7.55
N PHE A 48 6.60 17.03 -7.50
CA PHE A 48 7.85 17.79 -7.57
C PHE A 48 8.79 17.46 -6.40
N LEU A 49 8.25 17.39 -5.18
CA LEU A 49 9.03 17.00 -4.00
C LEU A 49 9.56 15.56 -4.09
N LEU A 50 8.75 14.63 -4.60
CA LEU A 50 9.19 13.25 -4.87
C LEU A 50 10.31 13.20 -5.90
N GLY A 51 10.17 13.95 -7.01
CA GLY A 51 11.19 14.04 -8.05
C GLY A 51 12.50 14.62 -7.50
N ALA A 52 12.44 15.68 -6.69
CA ALA A 52 13.60 16.25 -6.03
C ALA A 52 14.25 15.24 -5.07
N LEU A 53 13.45 14.54 -4.26
CA LEU A 53 13.93 13.47 -3.37
C LEU A 53 14.70 12.41 -4.14
N ILE A 54 14.11 11.86 -5.21
CA ILE A 54 14.76 10.86 -6.07
C ILE A 54 16.07 11.41 -6.64
N PHE A 55 16.09 12.68 -7.08
CA PHE A 55 17.30 13.28 -7.63
C PHE A 55 18.41 13.44 -6.59
N PHE A 56 18.10 13.79 -5.34
CA PHE A 56 19.12 14.02 -4.30
C PHE A 56 19.52 12.78 -3.51
N THR A 57 18.84 11.64 -3.69
CA THR A 57 19.11 10.41 -2.91
C THR A 57 19.57 9.26 -3.82
N PRO A 58 20.87 8.91 -3.82
CA PRO A 58 21.42 7.86 -4.68
C PRO A 58 20.68 6.52 -4.58
N TYR A 59 20.26 6.14 -3.37
CA TYR A 59 19.50 4.92 -3.12
C TYR A 59 18.16 4.85 -3.88
N LEU A 60 17.46 5.98 -4.03
CA LEU A 60 16.20 6.01 -4.78
C LEU A 60 16.41 6.02 -6.27
N GLN A 61 17.48 6.67 -6.73
CA GLN A 61 17.88 6.56 -8.13
C GLN A 61 18.14 5.10 -8.50
N GLU A 62 18.80 4.35 -7.62
CA GLU A 62 19.02 2.91 -7.81
C GLU A 62 17.70 2.17 -7.88
N ARG A 63 16.76 2.34 -6.93
CA ARG A 63 15.44 1.69 -7.00
C ARG A 63 14.65 2.01 -8.29
N VAL A 64 14.69 3.26 -8.74
CA VAL A 64 14.01 3.67 -9.99
C VAL A 64 14.71 3.10 -11.21
N LYS A 65 16.05 3.11 -11.25
CA LYS A 65 16.83 2.51 -12.33
C LYS A 65 16.63 1.01 -12.39
N THR A 66 16.65 0.32 -11.26
CA THR A 66 16.42 -1.12 -11.14
C THR A 66 14.99 -1.51 -11.54
N PHE A 67 14.01 -0.64 -11.31
CA PHE A 67 12.65 -0.84 -11.83
C PHE A 67 12.56 -0.73 -13.36
N ILE A 68 13.27 0.23 -13.96
CA ILE A 68 13.29 0.46 -15.42
C ILE A 68 14.14 -0.59 -16.14
N ASP A 69 15.29 -0.93 -15.58
CA ASP A 69 16.23 -1.94 -16.05
C ASP A 69 16.52 -2.96 -14.95
N PRO A 70 15.69 -4.02 -14.84
CA PRO A 70 15.87 -5.07 -13.85
C PRO A 70 17.19 -5.84 -14.02
N SER A 71 17.87 -5.74 -15.18
CA SER A 71 19.12 -6.47 -15.43
C SER A 71 20.32 -5.88 -14.67
N ALA A 72 20.21 -4.63 -14.19
CA ALA A 72 21.29 -3.91 -13.52
C ALA A 72 21.58 -4.38 -12.09
N ASP A 73 20.63 -5.03 -11.40
CA ASP A 73 20.80 -5.54 -10.02
C ASP A 73 20.24 -6.97 -9.85
N PRO A 74 20.93 -8.00 -10.37
CA PRO A 74 20.42 -9.38 -10.36
C PRO A 74 20.35 -10.04 -8.98
N ARG A 75 20.89 -9.41 -7.92
CA ARG A 75 21.01 -10.01 -6.57
C ARG A 75 20.27 -9.23 -5.48
N GLY A 76 19.93 -7.97 -5.70
CA GLY A 76 19.21 -7.14 -4.75
C GLY A 76 17.73 -7.03 -5.07
N SER A 77 17.30 -5.83 -5.46
CA SER A 77 15.88 -5.50 -5.59
C SER A 77 15.23 -6.23 -6.77
N SER A 78 15.93 -6.36 -7.92
CA SER A 78 15.38 -7.10 -9.06
C SER A 78 15.19 -8.57 -8.74
N TYR A 79 16.07 -9.15 -7.92
CA TYR A 79 15.95 -10.56 -7.52
C TYR A 79 14.64 -10.81 -6.80
N GLN A 80 14.29 -9.96 -5.83
CA GLN A 80 13.03 -10.08 -5.09
C GLN A 80 11.81 -9.95 -6.02
N ILE A 81 11.80 -9.00 -6.97
CA ILE A 81 10.72 -8.87 -7.96
C ILE A 81 10.64 -10.11 -8.85
N GLN A 82 11.77 -10.57 -9.38
CA GLN A 82 11.81 -11.73 -10.27
C GLN A 82 11.29 -12.99 -9.58
N GLN A 83 11.75 -13.28 -8.34
CA GLN A 83 11.25 -14.42 -7.58
C GLN A 83 9.78 -14.28 -7.22
N SER A 84 9.31 -13.05 -6.99
CA SER A 84 7.89 -12.78 -6.75
C SER A 84 7.04 -13.09 -7.99
N LEU A 85 7.48 -12.67 -9.17
CA LEU A 85 6.81 -12.98 -10.43
C LEU A 85 6.82 -14.49 -10.74
N ILE A 86 7.93 -15.17 -10.45
CA ILE A 86 8.02 -16.63 -10.58
C ILE A 86 7.05 -17.31 -9.61
N ALA A 87 6.97 -16.87 -8.36
CA ALA A 87 6.04 -17.40 -7.36
C ALA A 87 4.59 -17.27 -7.84
N LEU A 88 4.19 -16.05 -8.22
CA LEU A 88 2.85 -15.75 -8.75
C LEU A 88 2.53 -16.60 -9.99
N GLY A 89 3.47 -16.72 -10.94
CA GLY A 89 3.28 -17.52 -12.15
C GLY A 89 3.18 -19.02 -11.86
N SER A 90 3.93 -19.52 -10.88
CA SER A 90 3.95 -20.94 -10.53
C SER A 90 2.69 -21.43 -9.83
N GLY A 91 1.92 -20.52 -9.23
CA GLY A 91 0.63 -20.82 -8.60
C GLY A 91 -0.48 -21.19 -9.58
N LYS A 92 -0.37 -20.91 -10.88
CA LYS A 92 -1.43 -21.19 -11.86
C LYS A 92 -2.80 -20.66 -11.37
N ILE A 93 -3.89 -21.37 -11.67
CA ILE A 93 -5.26 -20.94 -11.29
C ILE A 93 -5.56 -21.21 -9.81
N PHE A 94 -5.21 -22.40 -9.31
CA PHE A 94 -5.64 -22.90 -7.98
C PHE A 94 -4.53 -22.95 -6.93
N GLY A 95 -3.29 -22.64 -7.29
CA GLY A 95 -2.16 -22.68 -6.39
C GLY A 95 -1.52 -24.06 -6.29
N ARG A 96 -0.45 -24.12 -5.49
CA ARG A 96 0.25 -25.36 -5.13
C ARG A 96 -0.34 -26.04 -3.89
N GLY A 97 -1.20 -25.35 -3.15
CA GLY A 97 -1.71 -25.78 -1.85
C GLY A 97 -1.07 -25.00 -0.70
N PHE A 98 -1.82 -24.86 0.40
CA PHE A 98 -1.38 -24.13 1.59
C PHE A 98 -0.09 -24.71 2.17
N GLY A 99 0.90 -23.85 2.41
CA GLY A 99 2.21 -24.25 2.92
C GLY A 99 3.09 -25.02 1.92
N GLN A 100 2.66 -25.18 0.66
CA GLN A 100 3.41 -25.86 -0.40
C GLN A 100 4.13 -24.86 -1.34
N SER A 101 4.33 -23.61 -0.91
CA SER A 101 5.12 -22.63 -1.66
C SER A 101 6.58 -23.05 -1.71
N ILE A 102 7.15 -23.15 -2.91
CA ILE A 102 8.58 -23.45 -3.09
C ILE A 102 9.38 -22.16 -2.92
N GLN A 103 8.86 -21.05 -3.44
CA GLN A 103 9.57 -19.77 -3.45
C GLN A 103 9.76 -19.22 -2.02
N LYS A 104 8.77 -19.42 -1.14
CA LYS A 104 8.83 -19.03 0.28
C LYS A 104 10.03 -19.61 1.04
N PHE A 105 10.43 -20.85 0.75
CA PHE A 105 11.45 -21.55 1.55
C PHE A 105 12.87 -21.33 1.06
N SER A 106 13.06 -21.04 -0.23
CA SER A 106 14.40 -21.09 -0.84
C SER A 106 14.82 -19.85 -1.60
N TYR A 107 13.89 -18.97 -1.97
CA TYR A 107 14.19 -17.93 -2.97
C TYR A 107 13.66 -16.54 -2.61
N LEU A 108 12.47 -16.42 -2.03
CA LEU A 108 11.87 -15.13 -1.70
C LEU A 108 12.50 -14.50 -0.44
N PRO A 109 13.06 -13.29 -0.53
CA PRO A 109 13.39 -12.48 0.64
C PRO A 109 12.12 -12.07 1.38
N GLU A 110 12.17 -12.04 2.72
CA GLU A 110 11.06 -11.62 3.59
C GLU A 110 9.69 -12.20 3.19
N PRO A 111 9.56 -13.55 3.07
CA PRO A 111 8.37 -14.19 2.53
C PRO A 111 7.13 -14.05 3.44
N GLN A 112 7.34 -13.74 4.73
CA GLN A 112 6.27 -13.48 5.69
C GLN A 112 5.90 -11.99 5.77
N GLY A 113 6.76 -11.10 5.28
CA GLY A 113 6.60 -9.65 5.32
C GLY A 113 6.28 -9.09 3.93
N ASP A 114 7.31 -8.54 3.29
CA ASP A 114 7.21 -7.76 2.06
C ASP A 114 6.89 -8.57 0.79
N SER A 115 7.02 -9.91 0.87
CA SER A 115 6.72 -10.82 -0.25
C SER A 115 5.48 -11.68 -0.03
N ILE A 116 4.67 -11.40 1.02
CA ILE A 116 3.56 -12.27 1.43
C ILE A 116 2.51 -12.48 0.33
N PHE A 117 2.26 -11.47 -0.52
CA PHE A 117 1.30 -11.59 -1.61
C PHE A 117 1.81 -12.52 -2.73
N ALA A 118 3.12 -12.56 -2.97
CA ALA A 118 3.72 -13.50 -3.92
C ALA A 118 3.57 -14.95 -3.43
N VAL A 119 3.81 -15.18 -2.13
CA VAL A 119 3.57 -16.47 -1.47
C VAL A 119 2.10 -16.86 -1.57
N LEU A 120 1.18 -15.93 -1.30
CA LEU A 120 -0.26 -16.19 -1.41
C LEU A 120 -0.66 -16.60 -2.83
N GLY A 121 -0.14 -15.92 -3.85
CA GLY A 121 -0.41 -16.28 -5.24
C GLY A 121 0.22 -17.60 -5.65
N GLU A 122 1.34 -18.03 -5.05
CA GLU A 122 1.88 -19.37 -5.28
C GLU A 122 1.03 -20.46 -4.60
N GLU A 123 0.64 -20.26 -3.33
CA GLU A 123 -0.07 -21.26 -2.54
C GLU A 123 -1.54 -21.42 -2.97
N PHE A 124 -2.22 -20.32 -3.29
CA PHE A 124 -3.65 -20.28 -3.62
C PHE A 124 -3.96 -19.91 -5.07
N GLY A 125 -2.93 -19.64 -5.88
CA GLY A 125 -3.07 -19.35 -7.30
C GLY A 125 -3.73 -18.02 -7.60
N PHE A 126 -4.17 -17.88 -8.85
CA PHE A 126 -4.94 -16.73 -9.31
C PHE A 126 -6.22 -16.51 -8.49
N VAL A 127 -6.92 -17.58 -8.10
CA VAL A 127 -8.17 -17.48 -7.32
C VAL A 127 -7.89 -16.84 -5.96
N GLY A 128 -6.83 -17.25 -5.27
CA GLY A 128 -6.42 -16.64 -4.01
C GLY A 128 -6.03 -15.18 -4.17
N ALA A 129 -5.14 -14.89 -5.12
CA ALA A 129 -4.65 -13.53 -5.37
C ALA A 129 -5.80 -12.56 -5.73
N PHE A 130 -6.69 -12.98 -6.64
CA PHE A 130 -7.88 -12.23 -7.01
C PHE A 130 -8.85 -12.07 -5.83
N GLY A 131 -9.07 -13.14 -5.06
CA GLY A 131 -9.88 -13.12 -3.85
C GLY A 131 -9.37 -12.09 -2.84
N THR A 132 -8.06 -12.01 -2.61
CA THR A 132 -7.45 -11.00 -1.74
C THR A 132 -7.68 -9.58 -2.23
N ILE A 133 -7.46 -9.31 -3.53
CA ILE A 133 -7.72 -7.99 -4.13
C ILE A 133 -9.20 -7.63 -3.96
N PHE A 134 -10.10 -8.59 -4.22
CA PHE A 134 -11.53 -8.41 -4.08
C PHE A 134 -11.94 -8.12 -2.62
N LEU A 135 -11.31 -8.76 -1.64
CA LEU A 135 -11.55 -8.48 -0.22
C LEU A 135 -11.14 -7.05 0.17
N TYR A 136 -10.00 -6.55 -0.32
CA TYR A 136 -9.63 -5.14 -0.13
C TYR A 136 -10.62 -4.19 -0.83
N LEU A 137 -11.11 -4.55 -2.01
CA LEU A 137 -12.13 -3.75 -2.69
C LEU A 137 -13.44 -3.71 -1.89
N LEU A 138 -13.91 -4.85 -1.37
CA LEU A 138 -15.07 -4.92 -0.48
C LEU A 138 -14.85 -4.10 0.80
N PHE A 139 -13.65 -4.18 1.39
CA PHE A 139 -13.27 -3.36 2.53
C PHE A 139 -13.37 -1.87 2.20
N ALA A 140 -12.85 -1.43 1.05
CA ALA A 140 -12.94 -0.05 0.58
C ALA A 140 -14.40 0.41 0.44
N LEU A 141 -15.22 -0.37 -0.27
CA LEU A 141 -16.62 -0.05 -0.51
C LEU A 141 -17.42 0.05 0.80
N ARG A 142 -17.18 -0.86 1.74
CA ARG A 142 -17.80 -0.83 3.07
C ARG A 142 -17.31 0.36 3.90
N GLY A 143 -16.01 0.62 3.89
CA GLY A 143 -15.39 1.75 4.59
C GLY A 143 -15.92 3.09 4.11
N PHE A 144 -15.99 3.32 2.80
CA PHE A 144 -16.55 4.57 2.25
C PHE A 144 -18.06 4.68 2.47
N ARG A 145 -18.80 3.56 2.49
CA ARG A 145 -20.21 3.58 2.90
C ARG A 145 -20.36 4.03 4.35
N ILE A 146 -19.50 3.57 5.26
CA ILE A 146 -19.48 4.04 6.66
C ILE A 146 -19.18 5.54 6.70
N ALA A 147 -18.13 5.99 5.99
CA ALA A 147 -17.75 7.40 5.94
C ALA A 147 -18.89 8.31 5.46
N ASN A 148 -19.61 7.91 4.41
CA ASN A 148 -20.73 8.70 3.87
C ASN A 148 -21.90 8.82 4.84
N ASN A 149 -22.11 7.81 5.68
CA ASN A 149 -23.15 7.78 6.69
C ASN A 149 -22.66 8.24 8.08
N SER A 150 -21.43 8.77 8.19
CA SER A 150 -20.90 9.31 9.44
C SER A 150 -21.71 10.52 9.92
N PRO A 151 -21.84 10.70 11.25
CA PRO A 151 -22.71 11.73 11.84
C PRO A 151 -22.20 13.16 11.61
N ASP A 152 -20.88 13.35 11.54
CA ASP A 152 -20.24 14.65 11.40
C ASP A 152 -19.11 14.63 10.35
N ALA A 153 -18.68 15.82 9.93
CA ALA A 153 -17.66 16.00 8.89
C ALA A 153 -16.28 15.48 9.31
N PHE A 154 -15.91 15.62 10.60
CA PHE A 154 -14.64 15.12 11.10
C PHE A 154 -14.62 13.58 11.06
N SER A 155 -15.65 12.92 11.56
CA SER A 155 -15.83 11.47 11.50
C SER A 155 -15.84 10.95 10.07
N ARG A 156 -16.47 11.66 9.13
CA ARG A 156 -16.43 11.32 7.69
C ARG A 156 -15.00 11.35 7.15
N LEU A 157 -14.25 12.41 7.42
CA LEU A 157 -12.87 12.56 6.95
C LEU A 157 -11.93 11.56 7.63
N LEU A 158 -12.10 11.30 8.92
CA LEU A 158 -11.29 10.34 9.67
C LEU A 158 -11.47 8.92 9.15
N VAL A 159 -12.72 8.45 9.00
CA VAL A 159 -13.00 7.12 8.43
C VAL A 159 -12.47 7.04 7.00
N SER A 160 -12.71 8.07 6.18
CA SER A 160 -12.19 8.11 4.81
C SER A 160 -10.67 8.04 4.77
N GLY A 161 -9.97 8.79 5.63
CA GLY A 161 -8.51 8.79 5.73
C GLY A 161 -7.95 7.42 6.11
N ILE A 162 -8.53 6.75 7.11
CA ILE A 162 -8.12 5.39 7.51
C ILE A 162 -8.32 4.40 6.35
N VAL A 163 -9.48 4.46 5.69
CA VAL A 163 -9.80 3.57 4.56
C VAL A 163 -8.84 3.81 3.40
N ILE A 164 -8.62 5.08 3.02
CA ILE A 164 -7.69 5.44 1.94
C ILE A 164 -6.27 4.98 2.29
N LEU A 165 -5.81 5.18 3.52
CA LEU A 165 -4.47 4.79 3.94
C LEU A 165 -4.26 3.28 3.78
N ILE A 166 -5.20 2.46 4.28
CA ILE A 166 -5.14 1.00 4.17
C ILE A 166 -5.17 0.56 2.69
N ILE A 167 -6.03 1.16 1.88
CA ILE A 167 -6.17 0.81 0.46
C ILE A 167 -4.96 1.24 -0.36
N ALA A 168 -4.47 2.46 -0.17
CA ALA A 168 -3.26 2.96 -0.83
C ALA A 168 -2.06 2.08 -0.48
N GLN A 169 -1.94 1.69 0.79
CA GLN A 169 -0.87 0.80 1.24
C GLN A 169 -0.95 -0.60 0.64
N SER A 170 -2.15 -1.19 0.63
CA SER A 170 -2.39 -2.51 0.05
C SER A 170 -2.13 -2.50 -1.45
N PHE A 171 -2.58 -1.45 -2.14
CA PHE A 171 -2.30 -1.24 -3.56
C PHE A 171 -0.80 -1.10 -3.82
N MET A 172 -0.08 -0.27 -3.04
CA MET A 172 1.37 -0.09 -3.20
C MET A 172 2.13 -1.40 -3.00
N HIS A 173 1.80 -2.20 -1.98
CA HIS A 173 2.42 -3.52 -1.79
C HIS A 173 2.15 -4.43 -2.99
N ILE A 174 0.89 -4.61 -3.39
CA ILE A 174 0.52 -5.50 -4.50
C ILE A 174 1.14 -5.03 -5.82
N ALA A 175 1.10 -3.72 -6.11
CA ALA A 175 1.72 -3.18 -7.31
C ALA A 175 3.24 -3.36 -7.32
N SER A 176 3.90 -3.24 -6.15
CA SER A 176 5.34 -3.44 -6.03
C SER A 176 5.74 -4.89 -6.33
N ILE A 177 4.99 -5.85 -5.80
CA ILE A 177 5.31 -7.28 -5.90
C ILE A 177 4.93 -7.88 -7.27
N THR A 178 3.98 -7.28 -7.97
CA THR A 178 3.61 -7.64 -9.35
C THR A 178 4.42 -6.89 -10.40
N GLY A 179 5.39 -6.04 -10.00
CA GLY A 179 6.23 -5.27 -10.92
C GLY A 179 5.53 -4.11 -11.64
N VAL A 180 4.37 -3.65 -11.15
CA VAL A 180 3.66 -2.47 -11.68
C VAL A 180 4.20 -1.17 -11.09
N PHE A 181 4.79 -1.24 -9.90
CA PHE A 181 5.40 -0.12 -9.18
C PHE A 181 6.80 -0.51 -8.67
N PRO A 182 7.74 0.43 -8.48
CA PRO A 182 9.03 0.12 -7.87
C PRO A 182 8.86 -0.54 -6.49
N LEU A 183 9.78 -1.44 -6.11
CA LEU A 183 9.74 -2.06 -4.78
C LEU A 183 9.79 -1.00 -3.67
N THR A 184 8.71 -0.92 -2.90
CA THR A 184 8.58 0.06 -1.81
C THR A 184 8.98 -0.49 -0.45
N GLY A 185 8.85 -1.81 -0.21
CA GLY A 185 9.10 -2.43 1.10
C GLY A 185 8.07 -2.00 2.13
N VAL A 186 6.82 -1.91 1.70
CA VAL A 186 5.66 -1.53 2.50
C VAL A 186 4.89 -2.80 2.81
N PRO A 187 4.59 -3.13 4.08
CA PRO A 187 3.89 -4.36 4.42
C PRO A 187 2.41 -4.31 3.99
N LEU A 188 1.86 -5.46 3.63
CA LEU A 188 0.46 -5.64 3.27
C LEU A 188 -0.40 -5.60 4.55
N PRO A 189 -1.27 -4.59 4.73
CA PRO A 189 -2.06 -4.44 5.96
C PRO A 189 -2.88 -5.69 6.27
N PHE A 190 -2.88 -6.15 7.52
CA PHE A 190 -3.56 -7.38 7.99
C PHE A 190 -2.99 -8.73 7.53
N MET A 191 -2.03 -8.76 6.60
CA MET A 191 -1.50 -10.03 6.06
C MET A 191 0.00 -10.21 6.32
N SER A 192 0.80 -9.15 6.16
CA SER A 192 2.24 -9.22 6.43
C SER A 192 2.53 -9.33 7.94
N LEU A 193 3.60 -10.03 8.27
CA LEU A 193 4.09 -10.17 9.64
C LEU A 193 4.54 -8.80 10.20
N GLY A 194 3.89 -8.35 11.26
CA GLY A 194 4.25 -7.13 11.97
C GLY A 194 3.31 -6.87 13.15
N GLY A 195 3.73 -7.22 14.36
CA GLY A 195 2.87 -7.12 15.55
C GLY A 195 2.40 -5.69 15.82
N THR A 196 3.32 -4.72 15.78
CA THR A 196 3.01 -3.30 16.02
C THR A 196 2.12 -2.72 14.93
N SER A 197 2.41 -3.00 13.65
CA SER A 197 1.61 -2.50 12.54
C SER A 197 0.19 -3.09 12.58
N LEU A 198 0.06 -4.39 12.84
CA LEU A 198 -1.25 -5.03 13.02
C LEU A 198 -2.03 -4.41 14.18
N MET A 199 -1.41 -4.18 15.33
CA MET A 199 -2.06 -3.52 16.47
C MET A 199 -2.59 -2.14 16.11
N VAL A 200 -1.80 -1.35 15.37
CA VAL A 200 -2.20 0.00 14.91
C VAL A 200 -3.36 -0.07 13.94
N TYR A 201 -3.34 -0.97 12.95
CA TYR A 201 -4.47 -1.14 12.02
C TYR A 201 -5.73 -1.62 12.74
N LEU A 202 -5.62 -2.59 13.64
CA LEU A 202 -6.77 -3.06 14.43
C LEU A 202 -7.36 -1.93 15.28
N THR A 203 -6.52 -1.09 15.87
CA THR A 203 -6.96 0.10 16.61
C THR A 203 -7.69 1.09 15.67
N ALA A 204 -7.14 1.35 14.49
CA ALA A 204 -7.77 2.22 13.48
C ALA A 204 -9.12 1.67 13.01
N ILE A 205 -9.24 0.36 12.78
CA ILE A 205 -10.51 -0.29 12.47
C ILE A 205 -11.48 -0.20 13.66
N GLY A 206 -10.99 -0.35 14.89
CA GLY A 206 -11.78 -0.13 16.11
C GLY A 206 -12.42 1.25 16.13
N MET A 207 -11.69 2.29 15.75
CA MET A 207 -12.22 3.66 15.61
C MET A 207 -13.30 3.75 14.52
N VAL A 208 -13.05 3.15 13.34
CA VAL A 208 -14.04 3.12 12.23
C VAL A 208 -15.33 2.42 12.66
N LEU A 209 -15.21 1.28 13.36
CA LEU A 209 -16.35 0.52 13.86
C LEU A 209 -17.10 1.27 14.96
N HIS A 210 -16.40 2.01 15.83
CA HIS A 210 -17.02 2.87 16.82
C HIS A 210 -17.88 3.95 16.17
N ILE A 211 -17.33 4.67 15.17
CA ILE A 211 -18.06 5.69 14.41
C ILE A 211 -19.26 5.08 13.67
N SER A 212 -19.09 3.87 13.11
CA SER A 212 -20.17 3.16 12.43
C SER A 212 -21.39 2.89 13.31
N LYS A 213 -21.26 2.83 14.64
CA LYS A 213 -22.41 2.64 15.56
C LYS A 213 -23.31 3.87 15.63
N PHE A 214 -22.75 5.06 15.45
CA PHE A 214 -23.46 6.34 15.47
C PHE A 214 -23.85 6.81 14.07
N SER A 215 -23.69 5.95 13.07
CA SER A 215 -23.97 6.25 11.68
C SER A 215 -25.47 6.43 11.44
N ILE A 216 -25.83 7.52 10.77
CA ILE A 216 -27.22 7.82 10.42
C ILE A 216 -27.57 6.95 9.22
N ARG A 217 -28.41 5.93 9.42
CA ARG A 217 -29.00 5.18 8.30
C ARG A 217 -29.99 6.10 7.59
N LYS A 218 -29.64 6.55 6.39
CA LYS A 218 -30.61 7.09 5.43
C LYS A 218 -31.46 5.96 4.87
#